data_AF-A0A919M3J7-F1
#
_entry.id   AF-A0A919M3J7-F1
#
_cell.length_a   1.000
_cell.length_b   1.000
_cell.length_c   1.000
_cell.angle_alpha   90.00
_cell.angle_beta   90.00
_cell.angle_gamma   90.00
#
_symmetry.space_group_name_H-M   'P 1'
#
loop_
_entity.id
_entity.type
_entity.pdbx_description
1 polymer ?
#
loop_
_entity_poly.entity_id
_entity_poly.type
_entity_poly.pdbx_seq_one_letter_code
_entity_poly.pdbx_strand_id
1 'polypeptide(L)'
;MSVRKFPRGYIHSQWDAAKEKFVVVDSKSVVNVDASNLRIYSIGPSDTTKISALALDVNIKNEDILDYLLSDYDVINVINLGLGSMRDVARGAWSNSVLKAEDKTRNGNSFVTIQSSSEREKLPFGYRYRDSIYTRVHCSPTNDNISEIIESKSHREDTLWIIDSYAIQKNCATGEVIPEWKYKYKYNMRGNLIENTGYTKLGDYVLTDSITYDYLGREMTYIHVLSNGDSVQENTKNEFTYDGNNVQFNSQFKWDGTAWVQTARTVRTMDVKAVTTYIYTEQKIANGTWTDYLRSTYQYDGQKRVIYNTSEYIEPTTHEWVGYSSRYSYYKGDLVKEEVDYAYNLGGSRRKYTYGSNDQIVQIEVFNCYGDAECALELYVPVSKFEYAYPASDTLDYMRSWTTDDHGVYQRMDSLANVYDKNGDLKEMYYESLGINKRDRYKFVYDAVTGISESNPDIAIYPNPAKNNLFIQTPWKDFMVSIYDFKGSLMASYSNPQGPVDVSSLADGLYFVQISSGVKRFSSKIVVR
;
A
#
# COMPACT_ATOMS: atom_id res chain seq x y z
N MET A 1 -4.71 -16.46 -59.77
CA MET A 1 -3.82 -15.49 -59.10
C MET A 1 -2.39 -16.00 -59.20
N SER A 2 -1.49 -15.25 -59.81
CA SER A 2 -0.08 -15.63 -60.01
C SER A 2 0.72 -15.49 -58.71
N VAL A 3 1.43 -16.53 -58.30
CA VAL A 3 2.28 -16.52 -57.10
C VAL A 3 3.68 -16.01 -57.48
N ARG A 4 4.07 -14.85 -56.95
CA ARG A 4 5.49 -14.42 -56.90
C ARG A 4 6.10 -14.90 -55.58
N LYS A 5 7.27 -15.53 -55.64
CA LYS A 5 8.12 -15.79 -54.48
C LYS A 5 8.77 -14.49 -54.02
N PHE A 6 8.67 -14.18 -52.73
CA PHE A 6 9.49 -13.17 -52.04
C PHE A 6 10.44 -13.87 -51.05
N PRO A 7 11.66 -13.34 -50.80
CA PRO A 7 12.59 -13.94 -49.86
C PRO A 7 12.33 -13.48 -48.41
N ARG A 8 12.29 -14.47 -47.52
CA ARG A 8 12.46 -14.51 -46.04
C ARG A 8 11.97 -13.31 -45.20
N GLY A 9 11.05 -13.61 -44.27
CA GLY A 9 10.96 -12.92 -42.97
C GLY A 9 9.81 -11.94 -42.76
N TYR A 10 8.65 -12.13 -43.39
CA TYR A 10 7.47 -11.28 -43.13
C TYR A 10 6.35 -12.11 -42.50
N ILE A 11 5.86 -11.64 -41.35
CA ILE A 11 4.61 -12.09 -40.76
C ILE A 11 3.48 -11.42 -41.55
N HIS A 12 2.56 -12.20 -42.10
CA HIS A 12 1.31 -11.68 -42.65
C HIS A 12 0.18 -11.99 -41.67
N SER A 13 -0.55 -10.96 -41.25
CA SER A 13 -1.85 -11.11 -40.61
C SER A 13 -2.94 -10.87 -41.64
N GLN A 14 -3.94 -11.74 -41.65
CA GLN A 14 -5.14 -11.58 -42.47
C GLN A 14 -6.37 -11.82 -41.60
N TRP A 15 -7.35 -10.92 -41.73
CA TRP A 15 -8.66 -11.07 -41.09
C TRP A 15 -9.49 -12.07 -41.89
N ASP A 16 -9.85 -13.19 -41.26
CA ASP A 16 -10.80 -14.16 -41.83
C ASP A 16 -12.21 -13.76 -41.38
N ALA A 17 -12.89 -12.96 -42.23
CA ALA A 17 -14.21 -12.43 -41.96
C ALA A 17 -15.29 -13.53 -41.81
N ALA A 18 -15.05 -14.75 -42.32
CA ALA A 18 -16.00 -15.85 -42.18
C ALA A 18 -15.90 -16.55 -40.82
N LYS A 19 -14.82 -16.33 -40.06
CA LYS A 19 -14.55 -16.99 -38.78
C LYS A 19 -14.36 -16.03 -37.61
N GLU A 20 -14.46 -14.72 -37.86
CA GLU A 20 -14.16 -13.64 -36.91
C GLU A 20 -12.80 -13.81 -36.19
N LYS A 21 -11.78 -14.26 -36.93
CA LYS A 21 -10.45 -14.54 -36.37
C LYS A 21 -9.33 -13.84 -37.12
N PHE A 22 -8.32 -13.42 -36.36
CA PHE A 22 -7.02 -13.05 -36.90
C PHE A 22 -6.17 -14.31 -37.07
N VAL A 23 -5.70 -14.55 -38.30
CA VAL A 23 -4.75 -15.63 -38.58
C VAL A 23 -3.37 -15.01 -38.77
N VAL A 24 -2.44 -15.35 -37.88
CA VAL A 24 -1.02 -15.01 -38.01
C VAL A 24 -0.32 -16.26 -38.54
N VAL A 25 0.22 -16.16 -39.75
CA VAL A 25 0.90 -17.29 -40.41
C VAL A 25 2.39 -16.99 -40.48
N ASP A 26 3.20 -17.85 -39.88
CA ASP A 26 4.61 -18.01 -40.23
C ASP A 26 4.80 -19.31 -41.00
N SER A 27 5.91 -19.40 -41.72
CA SER A 27 6.43 -20.53 -42.49
C SER A 27 6.47 -21.89 -41.78
N LYS A 28 6.20 -21.96 -40.46
CA LYS A 28 6.28 -23.20 -39.67
C LYS A 28 5.07 -23.54 -38.79
N SER A 29 4.12 -22.63 -38.57
CA SER A 29 2.92 -22.92 -37.76
C SER A 29 1.83 -21.84 -37.92
N VAL A 30 0.58 -22.23 -37.63
CA VAL A 30 -0.60 -21.35 -37.59
C VAL A 30 -1.09 -21.28 -36.15
N VAL A 31 -1.09 -20.09 -35.56
CA VAL A 31 -1.66 -19.85 -34.23
C VAL A 31 -2.99 -19.13 -34.39
N ASN A 32 -4.06 -19.75 -33.88
CA ASN A 32 -5.39 -19.15 -33.87
C ASN A 32 -5.60 -18.42 -32.54
N VAL A 33 -5.76 -17.11 -32.57
CA VAL A 33 -6.08 -16.31 -31.39
C VAL A 33 -7.56 -15.93 -31.44
N ASP A 34 -8.28 -16.18 -30.35
CA ASP A 34 -9.70 -15.84 -30.22
C ASP A 34 -9.88 -14.34 -29.94
N ALA A 35 -10.79 -13.70 -30.66
CA ALA A 35 -10.96 -12.24 -30.66
C ALA A 35 -11.42 -11.68 -29.31
N SER A 36 -12.04 -12.50 -28.45
CA SER A 36 -12.51 -12.09 -27.12
C SER A 36 -11.40 -11.75 -26.13
N ASN A 37 -10.15 -12.14 -26.42
CA ASN A 37 -9.01 -11.98 -25.50
C ASN A 37 -7.99 -10.93 -25.97
N LEU A 38 -8.29 -10.15 -27.01
CA LEU A 38 -7.38 -9.19 -27.60
C LEU A 38 -7.87 -7.76 -27.36
N ARG A 39 -7.07 -6.93 -26.66
CA ARG A 39 -7.29 -5.48 -26.60
C ARG A 39 -6.16 -4.77 -27.33
N ILE A 40 -6.51 -3.98 -28.34
CA ILE A 40 -5.56 -3.18 -29.13
C ILE A 40 -5.78 -1.72 -28.76
N TYR A 41 -4.71 -1.04 -28.34
CA TYR A 41 -4.72 0.40 -28.11
C TYR A 41 -3.90 1.11 -29.17
N SER A 42 -4.48 2.15 -29.79
CA SER A 42 -3.76 3.08 -30.64
C SER A 42 -3.27 4.27 -29.79
N ILE A 43 -1.98 4.59 -29.86
CA ILE A 43 -1.42 5.79 -29.24
C ILE A 43 -0.70 6.58 -30.34
N GLY A 44 -1.29 7.70 -30.79
CA GLY A 44 -0.64 8.69 -31.66
C GLY A 44 -1.61 9.59 -32.44
N PRO A 45 -1.24 10.85 -32.74
CA PRO A 45 -2.16 11.86 -33.22
C PRO A 45 -2.50 11.68 -34.70
N SER A 46 -3.63 12.28 -35.10
CA SER A 46 -4.09 12.38 -36.48
C SER A 46 -3.13 13.22 -37.33
N ASP A 47 -2.09 12.60 -37.89
CA ASP A 47 -1.65 12.90 -39.24
C ASP A 47 -0.70 11.84 -39.79
N THR A 48 -0.96 11.48 -41.04
CA THR A 48 -0.35 10.36 -41.76
C THR A 48 1.15 10.59 -42.01
N THR A 49 2.01 9.66 -41.57
CA THR A 49 3.24 9.13 -42.24
C THR A 49 4.32 8.56 -41.31
N LYS A 50 4.07 8.28 -40.03
CA LYS A 50 5.03 7.53 -39.19
C LYS A 50 4.41 6.36 -38.43
N ILE A 51 5.13 5.25 -38.44
CA ILE A 51 4.77 3.98 -37.81
C ILE A 51 4.57 4.21 -36.29
N SER A 52 3.35 3.99 -35.81
CA SER A 52 2.98 4.03 -34.40
C SER A 52 3.39 2.71 -33.71
N ALA A 53 3.83 2.80 -32.45
CA ALA A 53 4.07 1.62 -31.63
C ALA A 53 2.72 0.93 -31.33
N LEU A 54 2.71 -0.40 -31.44
CA LEU A 54 1.56 -1.26 -31.15
C LEU A 54 1.77 -1.88 -29.77
N ALA A 55 0.86 -1.62 -28.82
CA ALA A 55 0.81 -2.35 -27.56
C ALA A 55 -0.24 -3.46 -27.67
N LEU A 56 0.18 -4.71 -27.46
CA LEU A 56 -0.70 -5.87 -27.35
C LEU A 56 -0.83 -6.26 -25.88
N ASP A 57 -2.06 -6.41 -25.41
CA ASP A 57 -2.37 -7.08 -24.15
C ASP A 57 -3.01 -8.43 -24.49
N VAL A 58 -2.35 -9.53 -24.08
CA VAL A 58 -2.80 -10.91 -24.36
C VAL A 58 -2.88 -11.67 -23.06
N ASN A 59 -4.10 -12.09 -22.69
CA ASN A 59 -4.31 -12.95 -21.54
C ASN A 59 -4.13 -14.43 -21.97
N ILE A 60 -2.95 -15.01 -21.70
CA ILE A 60 -2.61 -16.39 -22.07
C ILE A 60 -2.77 -17.29 -20.85
N LYS A 61 -3.67 -18.28 -20.93
CA LYS A 61 -3.96 -19.25 -19.85
C LYS A 61 -3.13 -20.55 -19.91
N ASN A 62 -2.11 -20.61 -20.76
CA ASN A 62 -1.33 -21.83 -21.00
C ASN A 62 0.17 -21.58 -20.84
N GLU A 63 0.77 -22.20 -19.81
CA GLU A 63 2.16 -21.96 -19.38
C GLU A 63 3.18 -22.40 -20.44
N ASP A 64 2.89 -23.46 -21.22
CA ASP A 64 3.79 -23.97 -22.27
C ASP A 64 3.97 -23.00 -23.45
N ILE A 65 2.98 -22.13 -23.69
CA ILE A 65 3.03 -21.10 -24.75
C ILE A 65 3.84 -19.88 -24.29
N LEU A 66 3.81 -19.59 -22.98
CA LEU A 66 4.56 -18.49 -22.39
C LEU A 66 6.07 -18.79 -22.43
N ASP A 67 6.48 -20.01 -22.10
CA ASP A 67 7.88 -20.44 -22.15
C ASP A 67 8.45 -20.45 -23.57
N TYR A 68 7.63 -20.79 -24.58
CA TYR A 68 8.03 -20.76 -25.99
C TYR A 68 8.15 -19.33 -26.56
N LEU A 69 7.26 -18.40 -26.14
CA LEU A 69 7.31 -17.00 -26.58
C LEU A 69 8.47 -16.22 -25.93
N LEU A 70 8.88 -16.60 -24.72
CA LEU A 70 9.95 -15.93 -23.97
C LEU A 70 11.36 -16.49 -24.26
N SER A 71 11.48 -17.64 -24.91
CA SER A 71 12.79 -18.21 -25.27
C SER A 71 13.42 -17.59 -26.52
N ASP A 72 12.62 -16.98 -27.41
CA ASP A 72 13.05 -16.57 -28.75
C ASP A 72 13.00 -15.04 -29.01
N TYR A 73 12.53 -14.20 -28.06
CA TYR A 73 12.39 -12.75 -28.28
C TYR A 73 12.87 -11.86 -27.11
N ASP A 74 13.72 -10.89 -27.45
CA ASP A 74 14.41 -9.93 -26.56
C ASP A 74 13.66 -8.60 -26.33
N VAL A 75 12.32 -8.52 -26.31
CA VAL A 75 11.65 -7.23 -25.95
C VAL A 75 10.27 -7.43 -25.32
N ILE A 76 10.14 -7.09 -24.02
CA ILE A 76 8.88 -6.62 -23.42
C ILE A 76 9.21 -5.36 -22.62
N ASN A 77 8.59 -4.22 -22.97
CA ASN A 77 8.59 -3.01 -22.15
C ASN A 77 7.41 -3.08 -21.18
N VAL A 78 7.68 -3.27 -19.88
CA VAL A 78 6.66 -3.07 -18.83
C VAL A 78 6.66 -1.57 -18.48
N ILE A 79 5.61 -0.85 -18.86
CA ILE A 79 5.38 0.54 -18.45
C ILE A 79 4.42 0.52 -17.27
N ASN A 80 4.89 0.90 -16.09
CA ASN A 80 4.06 1.11 -14.92
C ASN A 80 3.56 2.57 -14.93
N LEU A 81 2.27 2.78 -15.21
CA LEU A 81 1.65 4.11 -15.26
C LEU A 81 0.97 4.43 -13.94
N GLY A 82 1.71 5.06 -13.02
CA GLY A 82 1.16 5.87 -11.92
C GLY A 82 1.41 7.35 -12.21
N LEU A 83 0.34 8.13 -12.37
CA LEU A 83 0.35 9.55 -12.75
C LEU A 83 0.76 10.45 -11.56
N GLY A 84 1.49 11.54 -11.84
CA GLY A 84 1.56 12.69 -10.92
C GLY A 84 2.88 13.45 -10.72
N SER A 85 3.91 13.29 -11.55
CA SER A 85 5.04 14.24 -11.64
C SER A 85 5.77 14.05 -12.97
N MET A 86 6.47 15.07 -13.48
CA MET A 86 7.30 14.92 -14.69
C MET A 86 8.39 13.87 -14.44
N ARG A 87 8.14 12.63 -14.87
CA ARG A 87 9.14 11.55 -14.90
C ARG A 87 9.91 11.62 -16.21
N ASP A 88 11.23 11.65 -16.14
CA ASP A 88 12.06 11.38 -17.30
C ASP A 88 11.95 9.89 -17.66
N VAL A 89 11.95 9.59 -18.96
CA VAL A 89 11.78 8.25 -19.53
C VAL A 89 12.74 7.24 -18.90
N ALA A 90 12.20 6.21 -18.24
CA ALA A 90 12.97 5.06 -17.75
C ALA A 90 13.71 4.41 -18.93
N ARG A 91 15.05 4.29 -18.82
CA ARG A 91 15.87 3.55 -19.79
C ARG A 91 16.16 2.17 -19.22
N GLY A 92 15.53 1.14 -19.79
CA GLY A 92 15.86 -0.26 -19.54
C GLY A 92 16.82 -0.78 -20.61
N ALA A 93 17.90 -1.44 -20.20
CA ALA A 93 18.76 -2.21 -21.11
C ALA A 93 19.00 -3.61 -20.52
N TRP A 94 18.79 -4.64 -21.33
CA TRP A 94 19.15 -6.01 -21.00
C TRP A 94 20.62 -6.24 -21.37
N SER A 95 21.43 -6.68 -20.41
CA SER A 95 22.72 -7.30 -20.71
C SER A 95 22.94 -8.46 -19.74
N ASN A 96 23.23 -9.66 -20.26
CA ASN A 96 23.64 -10.82 -19.46
C ASN A 96 22.68 -11.23 -18.31
N SER A 97 21.36 -11.36 -18.58
CA SER A 97 20.34 -11.81 -17.60
C SER A 97 20.01 -10.81 -16.49
N VAL A 98 20.46 -9.56 -16.63
CA VAL A 98 20.20 -8.46 -15.69
C VAL A 98 19.37 -7.39 -16.38
N LEU A 99 18.18 -7.12 -15.84
CA LEU A 99 17.38 -5.95 -16.20
C LEU A 99 17.78 -4.81 -15.27
N LYS A 100 18.31 -3.71 -15.82
CA LYS A 100 18.54 -2.47 -15.06
C LYS A 100 17.52 -1.44 -15.47
N ALA A 101 16.84 -0.82 -14.52
CA ALA A 101 16.00 0.35 -14.72
C ALA A 101 16.51 1.48 -13.83
N GLU A 102 16.50 2.69 -14.38
CA GLU A 102 16.87 3.91 -13.67
C GLU A 102 15.71 4.90 -13.80
N ASP A 103 15.15 5.31 -12.66
CA ASP A 103 14.17 6.38 -12.56
C ASP A 103 14.84 7.59 -11.91
N LYS A 104 14.67 8.76 -12.50
CA LYS A 104 15.19 10.03 -11.99
C LYS A 104 14.03 10.95 -11.73
N THR A 105 13.79 11.25 -10.45
CA THR A 105 12.80 12.22 -10.02
C THR A 105 13.48 13.46 -9.47
N ARG A 106 13.08 14.63 -9.97
CA ARG A 106 13.58 15.92 -9.47
C ARG A 106 12.78 16.35 -8.25
N ASN A 107 13.47 16.69 -7.16
CA ASN A 107 12.89 17.30 -5.97
C ASN A 107 13.62 18.63 -5.68
N GLY A 108 13.04 19.74 -6.15
CA GLY A 108 13.68 21.06 -6.10
C GLY A 108 15.00 21.14 -6.88
N ASN A 109 16.09 21.49 -6.20
CA ASN A 109 17.45 21.55 -6.77
C ASN A 109 18.19 20.20 -6.68
N SER A 110 17.55 19.14 -6.17
CA SER A 110 18.15 17.82 -6.01
C SER A 110 17.53 16.79 -6.94
N PHE A 111 18.30 15.77 -7.30
CA PHE A 111 17.83 14.61 -8.05
C PHE A 111 17.83 13.39 -7.14
N VAL A 112 16.71 12.69 -7.11
CA VAL A 112 16.62 11.34 -6.57
C VAL A 112 16.75 10.39 -7.76
N THR A 113 17.80 9.58 -7.76
CA THR A 113 17.98 8.52 -8.77
C THR A 113 17.70 7.18 -8.12
N ILE A 114 16.64 6.50 -8.56
CA ILE A 114 16.34 5.13 -8.16
C ILE A 114 16.88 4.22 -9.25
N GLN A 115 17.88 3.40 -8.94
CA GLN A 115 18.37 2.34 -9.82
C GLN A 115 17.84 1.02 -9.30
N SER A 116 16.95 0.37 -10.02
CA SER A 116 16.57 -1.02 -9.73
C SER A 116 17.28 -1.94 -10.72
N SER A 117 17.97 -2.96 -10.23
CA SER A 117 18.42 -4.09 -11.04
C SER A 117 17.69 -5.35 -10.63
N SER A 118 17.16 -6.08 -11.59
CA SER A 118 16.60 -7.40 -11.40
C SER A 118 17.49 -8.40 -12.11
N GLU A 119 18.12 -9.29 -11.35
CA GLU A 119 18.93 -10.38 -11.90
C GLU A 119 18.14 -11.67 -11.82
N ARG A 120 18.01 -12.42 -12.92
CA ARG A 120 17.37 -13.73 -12.87
C ARG A 120 18.35 -14.73 -12.25
N GLU A 121 18.09 -15.15 -11.02
CA GLU A 121 18.88 -16.16 -10.33
C GLU A 121 18.23 -17.54 -10.50
N LYS A 122 19.04 -18.53 -10.89
CA LYS A 122 18.60 -19.93 -10.98
C LYS A 122 18.75 -20.60 -9.63
N LEU A 123 17.63 -20.89 -8.99
CA LEU A 123 17.56 -21.66 -7.75
C LEU A 123 17.34 -23.15 -8.07
N PRO A 124 17.61 -24.08 -7.15
CA PRO A 124 17.36 -25.51 -7.35
C PRO A 124 15.88 -25.85 -7.61
N PHE A 125 14.96 -24.96 -7.23
CA PHE A 125 13.51 -25.13 -7.29
C PHE A 125 12.82 -24.15 -8.26
N GLY A 126 13.58 -23.49 -9.14
CA GLY A 126 13.03 -22.58 -10.15
C GLY A 126 13.90 -21.36 -10.40
N TYR A 127 13.35 -20.35 -11.04
CA TYR A 127 14.00 -19.05 -11.17
C TYR A 127 13.37 -18.07 -10.20
N ARG A 128 14.19 -17.24 -9.56
CA ARG A 128 13.71 -16.08 -8.80
C ARG A 128 14.41 -14.84 -9.33
N TYR A 129 13.66 -13.75 -9.43
CA TYR A 129 14.22 -12.45 -9.72
C TYR A 129 14.83 -11.89 -8.43
N ARG A 130 16.14 -11.64 -8.48
CA ARG A 130 16.89 -10.93 -7.47
C ARG A 130 16.74 -9.45 -7.75
N ASP A 131 15.79 -8.81 -7.09
CA ASP A 131 15.62 -7.38 -7.15
C ASP A 131 16.61 -6.72 -6.18
N SER A 132 17.50 -5.92 -6.72
CA SER A 132 18.35 -4.97 -6.01
C SER A 132 17.82 -3.58 -6.33
N ILE A 133 17.13 -2.97 -5.38
CA ILE A 133 16.62 -1.60 -5.50
C ILE A 133 17.62 -0.66 -4.86
N TYR A 134 18.56 -0.16 -5.65
CA TYR A 134 19.53 0.84 -5.23
C TYR A 134 18.93 2.25 -5.38
N THR A 135 18.44 2.83 -4.29
CA THR A 135 18.08 4.25 -4.27
C THR A 135 19.32 5.09 -4.01
N ARG A 136 19.79 5.83 -5.01
CA ARG A 136 20.85 6.84 -4.87
C ARG A 136 20.23 8.22 -4.77
N VAL A 137 20.07 8.72 -3.55
CA VAL A 137 19.78 10.14 -3.35
C VAL A 137 21.09 10.91 -3.53
N HIS A 138 21.12 11.86 -4.48
CA HIS A 138 22.26 12.77 -4.56
C HIS A 138 22.14 13.80 -3.43
N CYS A 139 23.05 13.70 -2.47
CA CYS A 139 23.24 14.65 -1.39
C CYS A 139 23.44 16.06 -1.97
N SER A 140 22.51 16.98 -1.69
CA SER A 140 22.75 18.41 -1.92
C SER A 140 23.61 18.94 -0.76
N PRO A 141 24.65 19.75 -1.01
CA PRO A 141 25.53 20.29 0.04
C PRO A 141 24.83 21.18 1.09
N THR A 142 23.58 21.58 0.84
CA THR A 142 22.87 22.59 1.63
C THR A 142 21.78 22.02 2.54
N ASN A 143 21.46 20.74 2.44
CA ASN A 143 20.38 20.13 3.22
C ASN A 143 20.91 18.87 3.92
N ASP A 144 20.64 18.76 5.23
CA ASP A 144 20.90 17.57 6.08
C ASP A 144 20.01 16.37 5.71
N ASN A 145 19.75 16.17 4.42
CA ASN A 145 18.89 15.09 3.96
C ASN A 145 19.58 13.74 4.18
N ILE A 146 18.81 12.80 4.72
CA ILE A 146 19.20 11.41 4.87
C ILE A 146 18.84 10.67 3.59
N SER A 147 19.73 9.80 3.11
CA SER A 147 19.47 8.91 1.97
C SER A 147 19.26 7.49 2.44
N GLU A 148 18.14 6.85 2.08
CA GLU A 148 17.88 5.44 2.36
C GLU A 148 18.35 4.59 1.17
N ILE A 149 19.18 3.58 1.44
CA ILE A 149 19.65 2.62 0.45
C ILE A 149 19.16 1.24 0.91
N ILE A 150 18.37 0.58 0.07
CA ILE A 150 17.95 -0.80 0.29
C ILE A 150 18.87 -1.71 -0.54
N GLU A 151 19.46 -2.73 0.08
CA GLU A 151 20.29 -3.69 -0.63
C GLU A 151 19.86 -5.10 -0.24
N SER A 152 19.74 -5.99 -1.24
CA SER A 152 19.44 -7.40 -1.02
C SER A 152 20.51 -8.30 -1.64
N LYS A 153 21.08 -9.18 -0.83
CA LYS A 153 22.12 -10.14 -1.19
C LYS A 153 21.62 -11.55 -0.96
N SER A 154 21.63 -12.35 -2.01
CA SER A 154 21.46 -13.79 -1.91
C SER A 154 22.82 -14.48 -1.95
N HIS A 155 22.98 -15.51 -1.13
CA HIS A 155 24.10 -16.44 -1.20
C HIS A 155 23.70 -17.80 -0.66
N ARG A 156 24.56 -18.80 -0.89
CA ARG A 156 24.35 -20.17 -0.45
C ARG A 156 25.32 -20.52 0.66
N GLU A 157 24.81 -21.06 1.77
CA GLU A 157 25.59 -21.64 2.86
C GLU A 157 25.18 -23.12 2.98
N ASP A 158 26.07 -24.03 2.58
CA ASP A 158 25.83 -25.48 2.54
C ASP A 158 24.56 -25.90 1.77
N THR A 159 23.51 -26.28 2.51
CA THR A 159 22.20 -26.74 2.03
C THR A 159 21.12 -25.66 2.19
N LEU A 160 21.50 -24.45 2.59
CA LEU A 160 20.62 -23.33 2.82
C LEU A 160 20.85 -22.23 1.78
N TRP A 161 19.75 -21.65 1.34
CA TRP A 161 19.74 -20.41 0.58
C TRP A 161 19.45 -19.26 1.53
N ILE A 162 20.30 -18.26 1.52
CA ILE A 162 20.21 -17.12 2.43
C ILE A 162 19.98 -15.85 1.61
N ILE A 163 19.05 -15.02 2.08
CA ILE A 163 18.80 -13.69 1.55
C ILE A 163 18.94 -12.69 2.69
N ASP A 164 19.97 -11.86 2.63
CA ASP A 164 20.15 -10.71 3.51
C ASP A 164 19.63 -9.45 2.80
N SER A 165 18.60 -8.82 3.36
CA SER A 165 18.09 -7.52 2.93
C SER A 165 18.41 -6.49 4.01
N TYR A 166 18.87 -5.30 3.66
CA TYR A 166 19.06 -4.24 4.64
C TYR A 166 18.72 -2.87 4.06
N ALA A 167 18.19 -2.00 4.90
CA ALA A 167 18.17 -0.56 4.66
C ALA A 167 19.25 0.11 5.50
N ILE A 168 20.02 0.96 4.83
CA ILE A 168 20.94 1.87 5.48
C ILE A 168 20.49 3.30 5.18
N GLN A 169 20.46 4.12 6.21
CA GLN A 169 20.44 5.56 6.08
C GLN A 169 21.87 6.06 6.01
N LYS A 170 22.17 6.94 5.06
CA LYS A 170 23.45 7.63 4.99
C LYS A 170 23.25 9.12 5.22
N ASN A 171 23.90 9.63 6.27
CA ASN A 171 23.99 11.06 6.54
C ASN A 171 24.86 11.71 5.47
N CYS A 172 24.28 12.62 4.70
CA CYS A 172 24.95 13.28 3.60
C CYS A 172 26.10 14.21 4.02
N ALA A 173 26.01 14.83 5.20
CA ALA A 173 27.01 15.78 5.69
C ALA A 173 28.25 15.06 6.26
N THR A 174 28.05 14.01 7.05
CA THR A 174 29.15 13.28 7.71
C THR A 174 29.63 12.05 6.94
N GLY A 175 28.82 11.55 6.00
CA GLY A 175 29.04 10.26 5.34
C GLY A 175 28.74 9.04 6.23
N GLU A 176 28.27 9.26 7.46
CA GLU A 176 27.92 8.22 8.42
C GLU A 176 26.79 7.33 7.87
N VAL A 177 26.96 6.02 8.01
CA VAL A 177 25.97 5.02 7.60
C VAL A 177 25.29 4.49 8.86
N ILE A 178 24.00 4.76 8.99
CA ILE A 178 23.13 4.34 10.08
C ILE A 178 22.26 3.19 9.55
N PRO A 179 22.51 1.92 9.96
CA PRO A 179 21.61 0.83 9.61
C PRO A 179 20.24 1.06 10.25
N GLU A 180 19.18 1.05 9.43
CA GLU A 180 17.80 1.17 9.92
C GLU A 180 17.18 -0.18 10.17
N TRP A 181 17.23 -1.06 9.19
CA TRP A 181 16.72 -2.41 9.35
C TRP A 181 17.51 -3.42 8.52
N LYS A 182 17.49 -4.67 8.96
CA LYS A 182 18.09 -5.81 8.27
C LYS A 182 17.19 -7.02 8.43
N TYR A 183 16.87 -7.70 7.36
CA TYR A 183 16.20 -9.00 7.37
C TYR A 183 17.13 -10.07 6.80
N LYS A 184 17.11 -11.25 7.41
CA LYS A 184 17.83 -12.43 6.95
C LYS A 184 16.85 -13.58 6.80
N TYR A 185 16.60 -14.00 5.58
CA TYR A 185 15.73 -15.12 5.24
C TYR A 185 16.58 -16.33 4.92
N LYS A 186 16.26 -17.50 5.49
CA LYS A 186 16.89 -18.78 5.15
C LYS A 186 15.84 -19.71 4.56
N TYR A 187 16.17 -20.32 3.44
CA TYR A 187 15.33 -21.29 2.74
C TYR A 187 16.06 -22.62 2.64
N ASN A 188 15.33 -23.73 2.73
CA ASN A 188 15.88 -25.06 2.47
C ASN A 188 16.04 -25.32 0.95
N MET A 189 16.62 -26.46 0.58
CA MET A 189 16.82 -26.85 -0.83
C MET A 189 15.53 -27.01 -1.66
N ARG A 190 14.36 -27.09 -1.02
CA ARG A 190 13.05 -27.13 -1.69
C ARG A 190 12.42 -25.76 -1.87
N GLY A 191 13.06 -24.71 -1.35
CA GLY A 191 12.57 -23.34 -1.41
C GLY A 191 11.61 -22.96 -0.30
N ASN A 192 11.42 -23.81 0.72
CA ASN A 192 10.59 -23.45 1.87
C ASN A 192 11.40 -22.54 2.79
N LEU A 193 10.80 -21.44 3.23
CA LEU A 193 11.36 -20.57 4.27
C LEU A 193 11.45 -21.39 5.57
N ILE A 194 12.62 -21.39 6.21
CA ILE A 194 12.87 -22.10 7.47
C ILE A 194 13.24 -21.15 8.61
N GLU A 195 13.72 -19.95 8.29
CA GLU A 195 14.08 -18.92 9.27
C GLU A 195 13.94 -17.53 8.64
N ASN A 196 13.39 -16.58 9.40
CA ASN A 196 13.40 -15.16 9.09
C ASN A 196 13.85 -14.39 10.32
N THR A 197 14.98 -13.69 10.23
CA THR A 197 15.48 -12.86 11.32
C THR A 197 15.52 -11.40 10.88
N GLY A 198 14.69 -10.55 11.49
CA GLY A 198 14.63 -9.11 11.31
C GLY A 198 15.37 -8.37 12.42
N TYR A 199 15.93 -7.22 12.07
CA TYR A 199 16.59 -6.27 12.94
C TYR A 199 16.06 -4.88 12.55
N THR A 200 15.64 -4.08 13.51
CA THR A 200 15.16 -2.70 13.29
C THR A 200 15.71 -1.78 14.37
N LYS A 201 16.38 -0.71 14.00
CA LYS A 201 16.86 0.32 14.92
C LYS A 201 15.75 1.35 15.17
N LEU A 202 15.41 1.56 16.44
CA LEU A 202 14.38 2.49 16.91
C LEU A 202 15.04 3.50 17.87
N GLY A 203 15.69 4.52 17.31
CA GLY A 203 16.51 5.44 18.10
C GLY A 203 17.73 4.74 18.69
N ASP A 204 17.86 4.74 20.03
CA ASP A 204 18.93 4.03 20.75
C ASP A 204 18.63 2.53 20.94
N TYR A 205 17.40 2.11 20.61
CA TYR A 205 16.97 0.73 20.76
C TYR A 205 17.20 -0.07 19.47
N VAL A 206 17.45 -1.37 19.61
CA VAL A 206 17.49 -2.33 18.52
C VAL A 206 16.46 -3.40 18.80
N LEU A 207 15.50 -3.52 17.90
CA LEU A 207 14.53 -4.59 17.87
C LEU A 207 15.05 -5.73 17.00
N THR A 208 15.01 -6.96 17.50
CA THR A 208 15.37 -8.17 16.77
C THR A 208 14.22 -9.16 16.85
N ASP A 209 13.69 -9.54 15.69
CA ASP A 209 12.66 -10.57 15.54
C ASP A 209 13.27 -11.79 14.85
N SER A 210 13.01 -13.00 15.34
CA SER A 210 13.46 -14.23 14.70
C SER A 210 12.34 -15.26 14.69
N ILE A 211 11.91 -15.65 13.49
CA ILE A 211 10.86 -16.64 13.26
C ILE A 211 11.49 -17.86 12.61
N THR A 212 11.25 -19.05 13.15
CA THR A 212 11.60 -20.32 12.50
C THR A 212 10.34 -21.02 11.99
N TYR A 213 10.50 -21.83 10.95
CA TYR A 213 9.39 -22.55 10.32
C TYR A 213 9.72 -24.04 10.16
N ASP A 214 8.70 -24.89 10.18
CA ASP A 214 8.84 -26.30 9.86
C ASP A 214 8.84 -26.56 8.33
N TYR A 215 8.88 -27.84 7.93
CA TYR A 215 8.92 -28.23 6.53
C TYR A 215 7.62 -27.90 5.75
N LEU A 216 6.52 -27.62 6.44
CA LEU A 216 5.24 -27.19 5.88
C LEU A 216 5.10 -25.67 5.84
N GLY A 217 6.12 -24.91 6.29
CA GLY A 217 6.10 -23.45 6.33
C GLY A 217 5.32 -22.88 7.51
N ARG A 218 5.12 -23.67 8.58
CA ARG A 218 4.40 -23.23 9.78
C ARG A 218 5.37 -22.72 10.82
N GLU A 219 5.03 -21.62 11.49
CA GLU A 219 5.87 -21.00 12.52
C GLU A 219 6.11 -21.96 13.69
N MET A 220 7.37 -22.25 14.01
CA MET A 220 7.77 -23.12 15.12
C MET A 220 8.24 -22.33 16.33
N THR A 221 8.90 -21.20 16.10
CA THR A 221 9.41 -20.34 17.17
C THR A 221 9.38 -18.90 16.71
N TYR A 222 8.99 -17.98 17.58
CA TYR A 222 9.10 -16.54 17.38
C TYR A 222 9.81 -15.91 18.58
N ILE A 223 10.97 -15.30 18.34
CA ILE A 223 11.75 -14.59 19.36
C ILE A 223 11.70 -13.11 19.04
N HIS A 224 11.37 -12.29 20.03
CA HIS A 224 11.34 -10.85 19.98
C HIS A 224 12.28 -10.31 21.06
N VAL A 225 13.29 -9.54 20.68
CA VAL A 225 14.28 -8.95 21.59
C VAL A 225 14.37 -7.46 21.34
N LEU A 226 14.13 -6.67 22.36
CA LEU A 226 14.40 -5.24 22.38
C LEU A 226 15.63 -4.99 23.23
N SER A 227 16.70 -4.46 22.64
CA SER A 227 17.92 -4.06 23.35
C SER A 227 18.19 -2.56 23.25
N ASN A 228 18.94 -2.01 24.19
CA ASN A 228 19.51 -0.66 24.16
C ASN A 228 21.01 -0.79 24.45
N GLY A 229 21.84 -0.63 23.42
CA GLY A 229 23.26 -1.00 23.47
C GLY A 229 23.47 -2.47 23.85
N ASP A 230 24.29 -2.72 24.86
CA ASP A 230 24.56 -4.07 25.39
C ASP A 230 23.48 -4.57 26.36
N SER A 231 22.49 -3.75 26.70
CA SER A 231 21.42 -4.12 27.64
C SER A 231 20.20 -4.66 26.91
N VAL A 232 19.70 -5.84 27.29
CA VAL A 232 18.43 -6.37 26.81
C VAL A 232 17.31 -5.85 27.71
N GLN A 233 16.34 -5.16 27.12
CA GLN A 233 15.25 -4.47 27.82
C GLN A 233 13.99 -5.35 27.86
N GLU A 234 13.62 -5.91 26.72
CA GLU A 234 12.50 -6.84 26.62
C GLU A 234 12.89 -8.04 25.78
N ASN A 235 12.38 -9.19 26.15
CA ASN A 235 12.62 -10.43 25.44
C ASN A 235 11.42 -11.35 25.62
N THR A 236 10.82 -11.74 24.51
CA THR A 236 9.78 -12.75 24.51
C THR A 236 10.13 -13.81 23.50
N LYS A 237 9.84 -15.06 23.83
CA LYS A 237 9.94 -16.18 22.91
C LYS A 237 8.62 -16.94 22.94
N ASN A 238 8.09 -17.26 21.79
CA ASN A 238 6.92 -18.10 21.60
C ASN A 238 7.40 -19.38 20.92
N GLU A 239 6.99 -20.54 21.41
CA GLU A 239 7.20 -21.84 20.74
C GLU A 239 5.86 -22.45 20.40
N PHE A 240 5.69 -22.83 19.14
CA PHE A 240 4.47 -23.41 18.63
C PHE A 240 4.65 -24.91 18.38
N THR A 241 3.66 -25.69 18.77
CA THR A 241 3.58 -27.12 18.46
C THR A 241 2.26 -27.41 17.77
N TYR A 242 2.25 -28.39 16.88
CA TYR A 242 1.11 -28.66 16.00
C TYR A 242 0.67 -30.11 16.10
N ASP A 243 -0.64 -30.32 16.09
CA ASP A 243 -1.29 -31.61 15.83
C ASP A 243 -2.01 -31.54 14.47
N GLY A 244 -1.54 -32.31 13.50
CA GLY A 244 -1.93 -32.14 12.10
C GLY A 244 -1.61 -30.72 11.63
N ASN A 245 -2.58 -29.97 11.09
CA ASN A 245 -2.41 -28.56 10.68
C ASN A 245 -2.77 -27.54 11.78
N ASN A 246 -3.19 -27.99 12.97
CA ASN A 246 -3.69 -27.12 14.02
C ASN A 246 -2.59 -26.85 15.05
N VAL A 247 -2.43 -25.59 15.45
CA VAL A 247 -1.58 -25.24 16.62
C VAL A 247 -2.21 -25.90 17.85
N GLN A 248 -1.46 -26.73 18.55
CA GLN A 248 -1.86 -27.41 19.78
C GLN A 248 -1.40 -26.64 21.02
N PHE A 249 -0.13 -26.20 21.04
CA PHE A 249 0.41 -25.37 22.12
C PHE A 249 1.14 -24.15 21.56
N ASN A 250 1.00 -23.02 22.24
CA ASN A 250 1.88 -21.86 22.14
C ASN A 250 2.48 -21.57 23.51
N SER A 251 3.76 -21.90 23.71
CA SER A 251 4.49 -21.67 24.96
C SER A 251 5.20 -20.32 24.92
N GLN A 252 4.94 -19.46 25.90
CA GLN A 252 5.53 -18.13 26.01
C GLN A 252 6.64 -18.13 27.07
N PHE A 253 7.79 -17.56 26.73
CA PHE A 253 8.97 -17.49 27.56
C PHE A 253 9.42 -16.03 27.69
N LYS A 254 9.98 -15.70 28.85
CA LYS A 254 10.75 -14.47 29.10
C LYS A 254 12.17 -14.85 29.48
N TRP A 255 13.16 -14.06 29.09
CA TRP A 255 14.55 -14.31 29.43
C TRP A 255 14.92 -13.57 30.71
N ASP A 256 15.43 -14.32 31.69
CA ASP A 256 15.73 -13.83 33.05
C ASP A 256 17.17 -13.31 33.22
N GLY A 257 17.95 -13.28 32.13
CA GLY A 257 19.37 -12.96 32.13
C GLY A 257 20.27 -14.20 31.96
N THR A 258 19.76 -15.39 32.26
CA THR A 258 20.52 -16.65 32.20
C THR A 258 19.88 -17.71 31.30
N ALA A 259 18.55 -17.78 31.28
CA ALA A 259 17.80 -18.77 30.51
C ALA A 259 16.44 -18.23 30.08
N TRP A 260 15.84 -18.90 29.09
CA TRP A 260 14.44 -18.71 28.74
C TRP A 260 13.57 -19.41 29.78
N VAL A 261 12.84 -18.62 30.58
CA VAL A 261 11.90 -19.12 31.58
C VAL A 261 10.49 -19.08 31.00
N GLN A 262 9.82 -20.21 30.99
CA GLN A 262 8.43 -20.27 30.52
C GLN A 262 7.53 -19.49 31.49
N THR A 263 6.71 -18.59 30.99
CA THR A 263 5.85 -17.71 31.81
C THR A 263 4.37 -17.95 31.57
N ALA A 264 4.01 -18.33 30.35
CA ALA A 264 2.65 -18.71 29.99
C ALA A 264 2.66 -19.84 28.96
N ARG A 265 1.53 -20.53 28.82
CA ARG A 265 1.27 -21.39 27.67
C ARG A 265 -0.19 -21.31 27.30
N THR A 266 -0.43 -21.32 26.02
CA THR A 266 -1.75 -21.42 25.42
C THR A 266 -1.96 -22.84 24.94
N VAL A 267 -3.01 -23.48 25.40
CA VAL A 267 -3.48 -24.78 24.92
C VAL A 267 -4.66 -24.55 23.99
N ARG A 268 -4.62 -25.13 22.80
CA ARG A 268 -5.68 -25.05 21.81
C ARG A 268 -6.23 -26.45 21.59
N THR A 269 -7.52 -26.61 21.91
CA THR A 269 -8.22 -27.88 21.75
C THR A 269 -9.34 -27.66 20.73
N MET A 270 -9.28 -28.41 19.63
CA MET A 270 -10.35 -28.46 18.64
C MET A 270 -11.15 -29.73 18.86
N ASP A 271 -12.46 -29.62 19.07
CA ASP A 271 -13.33 -30.80 19.09
C ASP A 271 -13.57 -31.26 17.64
N VAL A 272 -12.76 -32.24 17.22
CA VAL A 272 -12.78 -32.79 15.86
C VAL A 272 -14.12 -33.48 15.54
N LYS A 273 -14.88 -33.92 16.56
CA LYS A 273 -16.19 -34.56 16.34
C LYS A 273 -17.27 -33.54 16.03
N ALA A 274 -17.12 -32.32 16.52
CA ALA A 274 -18.05 -31.23 16.26
C ALA A 274 -17.65 -30.40 15.03
N VAL A 275 -16.36 -30.25 14.68
CA VAL A 275 -15.81 -29.30 13.67
C VAL A 275 -16.18 -27.83 13.94
N THR A 276 -17.10 -27.58 14.88
CA THR A 276 -17.69 -26.30 15.17
C THR A 276 -17.12 -25.67 16.42
N THR A 277 -16.44 -26.38 17.34
CA THR A 277 -16.01 -25.78 18.61
C THR A 277 -14.48 -25.73 18.75
N TYR A 278 -13.96 -24.54 19.05
CA TYR A 278 -12.55 -24.26 19.28
C TYR A 278 -12.37 -23.66 20.67
N ILE A 279 -11.53 -24.28 21.50
CA ILE A 279 -11.26 -23.80 22.86
C ILE A 279 -9.78 -23.41 22.94
N TYR A 280 -9.52 -22.21 23.43
CA TYR A 280 -8.23 -21.67 23.79
C TYR A 280 -8.18 -21.53 25.31
N THR A 281 -7.15 -22.06 25.96
CA THR A 281 -6.89 -21.84 27.39
C THR A 281 -5.47 -21.31 27.57
N GLU A 282 -5.33 -20.09 28.08
CA GLU A 282 -4.07 -19.57 28.59
C GLU A 282 -3.86 -20.02 30.02
N GLN A 283 -2.68 -20.57 30.29
CA GLN A 283 -2.19 -20.94 31.60
C GLN A 283 -0.96 -20.11 31.92
N LYS A 284 -0.84 -19.65 33.15
CA LYS A 284 0.33 -18.93 33.68
C LYS A 284 0.98 -19.74 34.79
N ILE A 285 2.26 -19.52 35.04
CA ILE A 285 2.94 -20.12 36.19
C ILE A 285 2.75 -19.23 37.41
N ALA A 286 2.04 -19.73 38.42
CA ALA A 286 1.96 -19.13 39.75
C ALA A 286 2.56 -20.10 40.77
N ASN A 287 3.59 -19.67 41.50
CA ASN A 287 4.27 -20.50 42.51
C ASN A 287 4.77 -21.86 41.97
N GLY A 288 5.30 -21.87 40.75
CA GLY A 288 5.84 -23.09 40.12
C GLY A 288 4.79 -24.08 39.59
N THR A 289 3.50 -23.75 39.68
CA THR A 289 2.40 -24.58 39.16
C THR A 289 1.68 -23.86 38.02
N TRP A 290 1.25 -24.61 37.01
CA TRP A 290 0.40 -24.08 35.95
C TRP A 290 -1.02 -23.84 36.47
N THR A 291 -1.47 -22.60 36.38
CA THR A 291 -2.83 -22.20 36.70
C THR A 291 -3.50 -21.67 35.44
N ASP A 292 -4.70 -22.15 35.14
CA ASP A 292 -5.55 -21.54 34.14
C ASP A 292 -5.72 -20.04 34.46
N TYR A 293 -5.71 -19.20 33.42
CA TYR A 293 -5.82 -17.75 33.56
C TYR A 293 -6.94 -17.19 32.69
N LEU A 294 -6.99 -17.60 31.43
CA LEU A 294 -7.96 -17.14 30.44
C LEU A 294 -8.43 -18.35 29.63
N ARG A 295 -9.71 -18.43 29.32
CA ARG A 295 -10.29 -19.43 28.43
C ARG A 295 -11.23 -18.74 27.46
N SER A 296 -11.05 -18.98 26.16
CA SER A 296 -11.99 -18.55 25.14
C SER A 296 -12.54 -19.75 24.39
N THR A 297 -13.86 -19.80 24.26
CA THR A 297 -14.54 -20.81 23.44
C THR A 297 -15.10 -20.12 22.22
N TYR A 298 -14.95 -20.70 21.04
CA TYR A 298 -15.55 -20.24 19.80
C TYR A 298 -16.38 -21.37 19.23
N GLN A 299 -17.60 -21.08 18.81
CA GLN A 299 -18.41 -21.99 18.03
C GLN A 299 -18.61 -21.42 16.64
N TYR A 300 -18.55 -22.28 15.63
CA TYR A 300 -18.68 -21.96 14.22
C TYR A 300 -19.89 -22.66 13.61
N ASP A 301 -20.51 -22.06 12.61
CA ASP A 301 -21.48 -22.76 11.77
C ASP A 301 -20.81 -23.59 10.66
N GLY A 302 -21.62 -24.28 9.83
CA GLY A 302 -21.12 -25.07 8.70
C GLY A 302 -20.42 -24.27 7.60
N GLN A 303 -20.49 -22.92 7.63
CA GLN A 303 -19.75 -22.02 6.75
C GLN A 303 -18.48 -21.47 7.40
N LYS A 304 -18.11 -21.95 8.59
CA LYS A 304 -16.96 -21.48 9.40
C LYS A 304 -17.10 -20.04 9.88
N ARG A 305 -18.31 -19.54 10.09
CA ARG A 305 -18.57 -18.23 10.72
C ARG A 305 -18.76 -18.41 12.22
N VAL A 306 -18.19 -17.53 13.05
CA VAL A 306 -18.31 -17.60 14.52
C VAL A 306 -19.74 -17.29 14.94
N ILE A 307 -20.49 -18.27 15.44
CA ILE A 307 -21.86 -18.12 15.96
C ILE A 307 -21.90 -17.87 17.46
N TYR A 308 -20.82 -18.15 18.17
CA TYR A 308 -20.73 -17.93 19.60
C TYR A 308 -19.27 -17.78 19.99
N ASN A 309 -18.96 -16.86 20.89
CA ASN A 309 -17.72 -16.91 21.64
C ASN A 309 -17.92 -16.59 23.12
N THR A 310 -17.06 -17.16 23.96
CA THR A 310 -16.88 -16.73 25.34
C THR A 310 -15.42 -16.40 25.55
N SER A 311 -15.15 -15.49 26.49
CA SER A 311 -13.83 -15.22 27.04
C SER A 311 -13.99 -15.06 28.55
N GLU A 312 -13.47 -16.03 29.28
CA GLU A 312 -13.56 -16.15 30.73
C GLU A 312 -12.15 -16.07 31.31
N TYR A 313 -11.95 -15.33 32.40
CA TYR A 313 -10.72 -15.36 33.18
C TYR A 313 -10.99 -15.96 34.56
N ILE A 314 -9.96 -16.52 35.21
CA ILE A 314 -10.09 -16.96 36.60
C ILE A 314 -9.89 -15.76 37.51
N GLU A 315 -10.91 -15.45 38.33
CA GLU A 315 -10.82 -14.43 39.37
C GLU A 315 -9.83 -14.89 40.45
N PRO A 316 -8.72 -14.15 40.70
CA PRO A 316 -7.66 -14.58 41.62
C PRO A 316 -8.14 -14.87 43.04
N THR A 317 -9.23 -14.21 43.47
CA THR A 317 -9.75 -14.34 44.83
C THR A 317 -10.61 -15.60 44.99
N THR A 318 -11.57 -15.82 44.08
CA THR A 318 -12.56 -16.90 44.19
C THR A 318 -12.13 -18.18 43.48
N HIS A 319 -11.16 -18.10 42.56
CA HIS A 319 -10.78 -19.17 41.65
C HIS A 319 -11.93 -19.64 40.74
N GLU A 320 -12.94 -18.79 40.54
CA GLU A 320 -14.06 -19.05 39.63
C GLU A 320 -13.80 -18.41 38.26
N TRP A 321 -14.34 -19.03 37.21
CA TRP A 321 -14.36 -18.44 35.87
C TRP A 321 -15.38 -17.30 35.83
N VAL A 322 -14.89 -16.08 35.57
CA VAL A 322 -15.70 -14.88 35.37
C VAL A 322 -15.43 -14.38 33.97
N GLY A 323 -16.45 -14.08 33.20
CA GLY A 323 -16.25 -13.86 31.77
C GLY A 323 -17.26 -12.98 31.10
N TYR A 324 -16.91 -12.72 29.85
CA TYR A 324 -17.73 -12.08 28.86
C TYR A 324 -18.13 -13.13 27.84
N SER A 325 -19.36 -13.07 27.37
CA SER A 325 -19.82 -13.91 26.27
C SER A 325 -20.34 -13.02 25.16
N SER A 326 -19.99 -13.35 23.90
CA SER A 326 -20.68 -12.82 22.74
C SER A 326 -21.43 -13.90 21.98
N ARG A 327 -22.71 -13.66 21.69
CA ARG A 327 -23.52 -14.53 20.82
C ARG A 327 -23.65 -13.89 19.45
N TYR A 328 -23.44 -14.67 18.40
CA TYR A 328 -23.61 -14.22 17.03
C TYR A 328 -24.71 -14.99 16.31
N SER A 329 -25.74 -14.27 15.88
CA SER A 329 -26.82 -14.83 15.09
C SER A 329 -26.68 -14.36 13.65
N TYR A 330 -26.55 -15.30 12.70
CA TYR A 330 -26.57 -15.01 11.26
C TYR A 330 -27.87 -15.51 10.64
N TYR A 331 -28.62 -14.60 10.03
CA TYR A 331 -29.86 -14.96 9.35
C TYR A 331 -29.59 -15.15 7.86
N LYS A 332 -29.70 -16.41 7.38
CA LYS A 332 -29.38 -16.79 6.01
C LYS A 332 -30.43 -16.21 5.06
N GLY A 333 -30.01 -15.28 4.21
CA GLY A 333 -30.87 -14.57 3.26
C GLY A 333 -31.16 -13.12 3.63
N ASP A 334 -30.97 -12.76 4.91
CA ASP A 334 -31.44 -11.46 5.42
C ASP A 334 -30.33 -10.43 5.60
N LEU A 335 -29.06 -10.76 5.32
CA LEU A 335 -27.95 -9.83 5.47
C LEU A 335 -27.90 -9.23 6.89
N VAL A 336 -28.27 -9.97 7.95
CA VAL A 336 -28.26 -9.49 9.34
C VAL A 336 -27.33 -10.34 10.21
N LYS A 337 -26.46 -9.68 10.97
CA LYS A 337 -25.65 -10.24 12.06
C LYS A 337 -26.06 -9.57 13.36
N GLU A 338 -26.37 -10.34 14.38
CA GLU A 338 -26.53 -9.81 15.75
C GLU A 338 -25.34 -10.24 16.60
N GLU A 339 -24.87 -9.38 17.49
CA GLU A 339 -23.77 -9.58 18.42
C GLU A 339 -24.26 -9.17 19.81
N VAL A 340 -24.30 -10.10 20.76
CA VAL A 340 -24.74 -9.82 22.13
C VAL A 340 -23.56 -9.96 23.05
N ASP A 341 -22.92 -8.86 23.44
CA ASP A 341 -21.85 -8.81 24.43
C ASP A 341 -22.44 -8.71 25.84
N TYR A 342 -22.06 -9.63 26.72
CA TYR A 342 -22.44 -9.61 28.14
C TYR A 342 -21.20 -9.53 29.02
N ALA A 343 -21.24 -8.66 30.03
CA ALA A 343 -20.19 -8.47 31.03
C ALA A 343 -20.77 -8.67 32.43
N TYR A 344 -20.27 -9.66 33.16
CA TYR A 344 -20.73 -9.94 34.53
C TYR A 344 -20.59 -8.69 35.42
N ASN A 345 -21.67 -8.30 36.11
CA ASN A 345 -21.84 -7.10 36.94
C ASN A 345 -21.72 -5.73 36.23
N LEU A 346 -21.41 -5.67 34.93
CA LEU A 346 -21.22 -4.41 34.21
C LEU A 346 -22.33 -4.12 33.19
N GLY A 347 -23.29 -5.05 33.05
CA GLY A 347 -24.33 -5.00 32.04
C GLY A 347 -23.90 -5.61 30.71
N GLY A 348 -24.55 -5.23 29.63
CA GLY A 348 -24.28 -5.81 28.32
C GLY A 348 -24.67 -4.88 27.19
N SER A 349 -24.10 -5.13 26.01
CA SER A 349 -24.46 -4.43 24.78
C SER A 349 -24.85 -5.44 23.70
N ARG A 350 -25.95 -5.18 23.02
CA ARG A 350 -26.37 -5.92 21.83
C ARG A 350 -26.20 -5.02 20.63
N ARG A 351 -25.50 -5.49 19.60
CA ARG A 351 -25.30 -4.80 18.32
C ARG A 351 -25.97 -5.61 17.22
N LYS A 352 -26.78 -4.97 16.40
CA LYS A 352 -27.39 -5.57 15.22
C LYS A 352 -26.87 -4.89 13.97
N TYR A 353 -26.13 -5.63 13.17
CA TYR A 353 -25.58 -5.22 11.89
C TYR A 353 -26.53 -5.67 10.79
N THR A 354 -26.89 -4.77 9.89
CA THR A 354 -27.57 -5.08 8.63
C THR A 354 -26.61 -4.78 7.49
N TYR A 355 -26.51 -5.68 6.54
CA TYR A 355 -25.65 -5.62 5.37
C TYR A 355 -26.48 -5.35 4.12
N GLY A 356 -25.88 -4.71 3.12
CA GLY A 356 -26.43 -4.52 1.79
C GLY A 356 -26.13 -5.71 0.89
N SER A 357 -26.64 -5.68 -0.35
CA SER A 357 -26.47 -6.77 -1.33
C SER A 357 -25.01 -7.04 -1.76
N ASN A 358 -24.07 -6.19 -1.36
CA ASN A 358 -22.64 -6.26 -1.64
C ASN A 358 -21.81 -6.55 -0.37
N ASP A 359 -22.42 -7.10 0.68
CA ASP A 359 -21.80 -7.40 1.99
C ASP A 359 -21.24 -6.17 2.74
N GLN A 360 -21.66 -4.95 2.37
CA GLN A 360 -21.32 -3.73 3.12
C GLN A 360 -22.31 -3.50 4.27
N ILE A 361 -21.87 -2.98 5.41
CA ILE A 361 -22.76 -2.67 6.54
C ILE A 361 -23.61 -1.45 6.19
N VAL A 362 -24.93 -1.61 6.06
CA VAL A 362 -25.89 -0.51 5.81
C VAL A 362 -26.55 0.02 7.08
N GLN A 363 -26.51 -0.74 8.18
CA GLN A 363 -27.08 -0.30 9.45
C GLN A 363 -26.39 -0.98 10.64
N ILE A 364 -26.23 -0.24 11.74
CA ILE A 364 -25.82 -0.75 13.05
C ILE A 364 -26.81 -0.23 14.09
N GLU A 365 -27.47 -1.10 14.82
CA GLU A 365 -28.29 -0.72 15.99
C GLU A 365 -27.59 -1.21 17.25
N VAL A 366 -27.40 -0.33 18.24
CA VAL A 366 -26.79 -0.65 19.53
C VAL A 366 -27.84 -0.52 20.61
N PHE A 367 -27.96 -1.57 21.43
CA PHE A 367 -28.82 -1.64 22.59
C PHE A 367 -27.97 -1.96 23.82
N ASN A 368 -28.34 -1.44 24.98
CA ASN A 368 -27.67 -1.73 26.24
C ASN A 368 -28.67 -2.29 27.26
N CYS A 369 -28.18 -3.08 28.20
CA CYS A 369 -28.89 -3.49 29.40
C CYS A 369 -28.05 -3.12 30.63
N TYR A 370 -28.68 -2.71 31.73
CA TYR A 370 -27.97 -2.23 32.92
C TYR A 370 -28.06 -3.27 34.04
N GLY A 371 -26.97 -4.02 34.20
CA GLY A 371 -26.84 -5.05 35.22
C GLY A 371 -27.38 -6.43 34.82
N ASP A 372 -27.00 -7.42 35.62
CA ASP A 372 -27.11 -8.84 35.27
C ASP A 372 -28.56 -9.30 35.12
N ALA A 373 -29.46 -8.82 35.99
CA ALA A 373 -30.87 -9.20 35.96
C ALA A 373 -31.59 -8.73 34.70
N GLU A 374 -31.32 -7.50 34.24
CA GLU A 374 -31.93 -6.94 33.02
C GLU A 374 -31.42 -7.64 31.77
N CYS A 375 -30.10 -7.84 31.69
CA CYS A 375 -29.48 -8.55 30.58
C CYS A 375 -29.94 -10.00 30.49
N ALA A 376 -30.09 -10.70 31.63
CA ALA A 376 -30.58 -12.07 31.69
C ALA A 376 -32.04 -12.21 31.23
N LEU A 377 -32.83 -11.15 31.37
CA LEU A 377 -34.21 -11.07 30.86
C LEU A 377 -34.30 -10.55 29.41
N GLU A 378 -33.15 -10.35 28.74
CA GLU A 378 -33.04 -9.76 27.40
C GLU A 378 -33.70 -8.36 27.29
N LEU A 379 -33.74 -7.60 28.39
CA LEU A 379 -34.30 -6.25 28.46
C LEU A 379 -33.31 -5.21 27.93
N TYR A 380 -32.99 -5.31 26.64
CA TYR A 380 -32.10 -4.39 25.95
C TYR A 380 -32.84 -3.13 25.50
N VAL A 381 -32.39 -1.97 25.98
CA VAL A 381 -32.90 -0.66 25.58
C VAL A 381 -32.06 -0.14 24.41
N PRO A 382 -32.68 0.30 23.30
CA PRO A 382 -31.92 0.93 22.22
C PRO A 382 -31.17 2.15 22.75
N VAL A 383 -29.94 2.35 22.30
CA VAL A 383 -29.08 3.49 22.72
C VAL A 383 -28.66 4.31 21.53
N SER A 384 -28.21 3.65 20.47
CA SER A 384 -27.83 4.35 19.25
C SER A 384 -28.15 3.53 18.01
N LYS A 385 -28.23 4.23 16.89
CA LYS A 385 -28.39 3.63 15.57
C LYS A 385 -27.49 4.38 14.60
N PHE A 386 -26.95 3.66 13.63
CA PHE A 386 -26.16 4.18 12.53
C PHE A 386 -26.71 3.59 11.23
N GLU A 387 -26.89 4.41 10.21
CA GLU A 387 -27.30 3.99 8.88
C GLU A 387 -26.27 4.49 7.90
N TYR A 388 -25.82 3.59 7.04
CA TYR A 388 -24.89 3.84 5.96
C TYR A 388 -25.63 3.65 4.66
N ALA A 389 -25.60 4.68 3.81
CA ALA A 389 -26.09 4.59 2.45
C ALA A 389 -24.89 4.68 1.51
N TYR A 390 -24.67 3.59 0.77
CA TYR A 390 -23.75 3.49 -0.35
C TYR A 390 -24.58 3.50 -1.64
N PRO A 391 -25.04 4.66 -2.14
CA PRO A 391 -25.70 4.73 -3.43
C PRO A 391 -24.81 4.10 -4.51
N ALA A 392 -25.43 3.48 -5.51
CA ALA A 392 -24.73 2.77 -6.59
C ALA A 392 -23.77 3.65 -7.42
N SER A 393 -23.79 4.96 -7.23
CA SER A 393 -22.78 5.88 -7.72
C SER A 393 -21.69 6.07 -6.66
N ASP A 394 -20.45 5.68 -6.96
CA ASP A 394 -19.24 5.84 -6.10
C ASP A 394 -18.93 7.29 -5.67
N THR A 395 -19.83 8.23 -5.95
CA THR A 395 -19.66 9.67 -5.78
C THR A 395 -20.26 10.21 -4.49
N LEU A 396 -20.99 9.41 -3.70
CA LEU A 396 -21.64 9.88 -2.49
C LEU A 396 -21.68 8.78 -1.43
N ASP A 397 -21.05 9.00 -0.28
CA ASP A 397 -21.24 8.15 0.90
C ASP A 397 -21.95 8.94 1.97
N TYR A 398 -22.88 8.30 2.67
CA TYR A 398 -23.66 8.98 3.68
C TYR A 398 -23.86 8.14 4.94
N MET A 399 -23.59 8.75 6.10
CA MET A 399 -23.79 8.18 7.43
C MET A 399 -24.74 9.06 8.24
N ARG A 400 -25.73 8.45 8.88
CA ARG A 400 -26.55 9.09 9.94
C ARG A 400 -26.29 8.42 11.27
N SER A 401 -26.31 9.20 12.33
CA SER A 401 -26.35 8.71 13.71
C SER A 401 -27.66 9.12 14.39
N TRP A 402 -28.18 8.23 15.23
CA TRP A 402 -29.29 8.48 16.14
C TRP A 402 -28.89 8.05 17.55
N THR A 403 -29.43 8.75 18.54
CA THR A 403 -29.43 8.35 19.94
C THR A 403 -30.87 8.16 20.38
N THR A 404 -31.15 7.42 21.43
CA THR A 404 -32.48 7.39 22.03
C THR A 404 -32.64 8.47 23.10
N ASP A 405 -33.86 8.97 23.27
CA ASP A 405 -34.25 9.75 24.45
C ASP A 405 -34.65 8.86 25.63
N ASP A 406 -35.05 9.47 26.76
CA ASP A 406 -35.46 8.77 27.98
C ASP A 406 -36.68 7.84 27.80
N HIS A 407 -37.38 7.93 26.66
CA HIS A 407 -38.50 7.06 26.30
C HIS A 407 -38.11 5.98 25.29
N GLY A 408 -36.81 5.86 24.95
CA GLY A 408 -36.31 4.90 23.97
C GLY A 408 -36.59 5.29 22.52
N VAL A 409 -37.00 6.53 22.25
CA VAL A 409 -37.31 7.00 20.88
C VAL A 409 -36.05 7.55 20.23
N TYR A 410 -35.71 7.06 19.02
CA TYR A 410 -34.55 7.52 18.28
C TYR A 410 -34.67 8.99 17.84
N GLN A 411 -33.77 9.83 18.34
CA GLN A 411 -33.51 11.20 17.94
C GLN A 411 -32.25 11.23 17.05
N ARG A 412 -32.35 11.84 15.87
CA ARG A 412 -31.20 11.98 14.96
C ARG A 412 -30.19 12.95 15.57
N MET A 413 -28.94 12.53 15.73
CA MET A 413 -27.87 13.38 16.28
C MET A 413 -27.09 14.07 15.18
N ASP A 414 -26.42 13.29 14.34
CA ASP A 414 -25.54 13.87 13.33
C ASP A 414 -25.76 13.17 11.97
N SER A 415 -25.25 13.80 10.92
CA SER A 415 -25.03 13.10 9.68
C SER A 415 -23.82 13.63 8.94
N LEU A 416 -23.13 12.71 8.29
CA LEU A 416 -21.97 12.95 7.47
C LEU A 416 -22.30 12.54 6.02
N ALA A 417 -21.99 13.39 5.05
CA ALA A 417 -22.04 13.03 3.63
C ALA A 417 -20.71 13.38 2.97
N ASN A 418 -20.08 12.41 2.34
CA ASN A 418 -18.86 12.60 1.55
C ASN A 418 -19.22 12.57 0.08
N VAL A 419 -18.78 13.57 -0.68
CA VAL A 419 -18.94 13.64 -2.14
C VAL A 419 -17.59 13.42 -2.78
N TYR A 420 -17.50 12.42 -3.64
CA TYR A 420 -16.30 12.11 -4.41
C TYR A 420 -16.45 12.61 -5.85
N ASP A 421 -15.33 12.97 -6.47
CA ASP A 421 -15.29 13.24 -7.90
C ASP A 421 -15.27 11.93 -8.72
N LYS A 422 -15.23 12.07 -10.05
CA LYS A 422 -15.21 10.91 -10.97
C LYS A 422 -13.95 10.03 -10.87
N ASN A 423 -12.90 10.51 -10.20
CA ASN A 423 -11.65 9.79 -10.00
C ASN A 423 -11.65 9.07 -8.63
N GLY A 424 -12.69 9.26 -7.81
CA GLY A 424 -12.76 8.76 -6.44
C GLY A 424 -12.12 9.67 -5.40
N ASP A 425 -11.72 10.89 -5.77
CA ASP A 425 -11.11 11.84 -4.85
C ASP A 425 -12.20 12.56 -4.04
N LEU A 426 -11.99 12.71 -2.72
CA LEU A 426 -12.92 13.41 -1.83
C LEU A 426 -12.97 14.90 -2.20
N LYS A 427 -14.12 15.35 -2.72
CA LYS A 427 -14.34 16.72 -3.17
C LYS A 427 -14.96 17.58 -2.09
N GLU A 428 -16.00 17.06 -1.44
CA GLU A 428 -16.77 17.79 -0.43
C GLU A 428 -17.14 16.87 0.73
N MET A 429 -17.13 17.40 1.94
CA MET A 429 -17.67 16.73 3.12
C MET A 429 -18.72 17.64 3.76
N TYR A 430 -19.91 17.11 3.95
CA TYR A 430 -21.01 17.75 4.64
C TYR A 430 -21.15 17.13 6.00
N TYR A 431 -21.07 17.95 7.05
CA TYR A 431 -21.36 17.53 8.41
C TYR A 431 -22.54 18.34 8.93
N GLU A 432 -23.57 17.64 9.40
CA GLU A 432 -24.73 18.26 10.02
C GLU A 432 -24.84 17.74 11.44
N SER A 433 -24.77 18.64 12.41
CA SER A 433 -25.02 18.32 13.81
C SER A 433 -26.37 18.88 14.25
N LEU A 434 -27.18 18.00 14.81
CA LEU A 434 -28.50 18.28 15.38
C LEU A 434 -28.36 18.22 16.90
N GLY A 435 -27.80 19.28 17.48
CA GLY A 435 -27.91 19.48 18.91
C GLY A 435 -29.39 19.62 19.29
N ILE A 436 -29.73 19.27 20.55
CA ILE A 436 -31.11 19.21 21.07
C ILE A 436 -31.94 20.48 20.76
N ASN A 437 -31.30 21.64 20.54
CA ASN A 437 -31.97 22.89 20.15
C ASN A 437 -31.29 23.66 19.00
N LYS A 438 -30.31 23.09 18.29
CA LYS A 438 -29.54 23.81 17.27
C LYS A 438 -29.12 22.89 16.13
N ARG A 439 -29.34 23.35 14.90
CA ARG A 439 -28.95 22.67 13.67
C ARG A 439 -27.78 23.42 13.04
N ASP A 440 -26.58 22.89 13.20
CA ASP A 440 -25.38 23.44 12.60
C ASP A 440 -25.00 22.60 11.37
N ARG A 441 -24.70 23.27 10.25
CA ARG A 441 -24.27 22.63 9.00
C ARG A 441 -22.91 23.16 8.60
N TYR A 442 -21.99 22.23 8.38
CA TYR A 442 -20.63 22.50 7.96
C TYR A 442 -20.43 21.89 6.57
N LYS A 443 -19.82 22.67 5.68
CA LYS A 443 -19.37 22.20 4.38
C LYS A 443 -17.86 22.38 4.33
N PHE A 444 -17.14 21.27 4.28
CA PHE A 444 -15.71 21.28 4.02
C PHE A 444 -15.53 21.06 2.52
N VAL A 445 -14.96 22.06 1.85
CA VAL A 445 -14.56 21.96 0.44
C VAL A 445 -13.08 21.68 0.45
N TYR A 446 -12.69 20.51 -0.08
CA TYR A 446 -11.30 20.21 -0.33
C TYR A 446 -10.94 20.88 -1.65
N ASP A 447 -10.64 22.18 -1.57
CA ASP A 447 -10.00 22.86 -2.68
C ASP A 447 -8.56 22.37 -2.68
N ALA A 448 -8.19 21.55 -3.66
CA ALA A 448 -6.80 21.17 -3.86
C ALA A 448 -6.02 22.45 -4.19
N VAL A 449 -5.52 23.15 -3.17
CA VAL A 449 -4.80 24.42 -3.30
C VAL A 449 -3.47 24.15 -4.00
N THR A 450 -3.53 24.03 -5.32
CA THR A 450 -2.38 23.85 -6.21
C THR A 450 -2.35 24.95 -7.28
N GLY A 451 -3.36 25.81 -7.34
CA GLY A 451 -3.38 27.01 -8.15
C GLY A 451 -3.29 28.26 -7.27
N ILE A 452 -2.12 28.89 -7.20
CA ILE A 452 -2.06 30.32 -6.92
C ILE A 452 -2.85 30.98 -8.06
N SER A 453 -4.04 31.52 -7.80
CA SER A 453 -4.71 32.34 -8.82
C SER A 453 -3.87 33.61 -9.00
N GLU A 454 -2.99 33.59 -9.99
CA GLU A 454 -2.17 34.72 -10.39
C GLU A 454 -3.06 35.81 -11.00
N SER A 455 -3.71 36.63 -10.17
CA SER A 455 -3.96 38.01 -10.58
C SER A 455 -2.67 38.79 -10.36
N ASN A 456 -1.63 38.49 -11.15
CA ASN A 456 -0.37 39.25 -11.06
C ASN A 456 -0.45 40.52 -11.94
N PRO A 457 0.03 41.65 -11.41
CA PRO A 457 -0.16 43.01 -11.93
C PRO A 457 0.66 43.24 -13.21
N ASP A 458 0.24 44.20 -14.07
CA ASP A 458 0.94 44.98 -15.12
C ASP A 458 2.36 44.60 -15.59
N ILE A 459 2.71 43.31 -15.61
CA ILE A 459 4.00 42.79 -16.02
C ILE A 459 3.85 42.16 -17.40
N ALA A 460 4.51 42.75 -18.39
CA ALA A 460 4.49 42.28 -19.77
C ALA A 460 5.90 41.90 -20.22
N ILE A 461 6.02 40.77 -20.91
CA ILE A 461 7.28 40.28 -21.49
C ILE A 461 7.08 40.07 -22.99
N TYR A 462 7.84 40.77 -23.83
CA TYR A 462 7.66 40.76 -25.28
C TYR A 462 8.96 41.09 -26.04
N PRO A 463 9.10 40.72 -27.33
CA PRO A 463 8.23 39.83 -28.07
C PRO A 463 8.37 38.37 -27.59
N ASN A 464 7.33 37.58 -27.81
CA ASN A 464 7.36 36.13 -27.66
C ASN A 464 6.70 35.52 -28.91
N PRO A 465 7.44 34.85 -29.81
CA PRO A 465 8.86 34.47 -29.70
C PRO A 465 9.85 35.65 -29.73
N ALA A 466 10.92 35.55 -28.95
CA ALA A 466 12.06 36.46 -28.97
C ALA A 466 13.16 35.96 -29.92
N LYS A 467 13.91 36.88 -30.54
CA LYS A 467 15.08 36.52 -31.36
C LYS A 467 16.37 36.92 -30.67
N ASN A 468 16.65 38.23 -30.68
CA ASN A 468 17.86 38.77 -30.07
C ASN A 468 17.57 39.47 -28.74
N ASN A 469 16.39 40.06 -28.58
CA ASN A 469 16.07 40.93 -27.45
C ASN A 469 14.71 40.60 -26.87
N LEU A 470 14.61 40.71 -25.55
CA LEU A 470 13.39 40.59 -24.75
C LEU A 470 13.18 41.88 -23.94
N PHE A 471 11.97 42.43 -23.97
CA PHE A 471 11.57 43.59 -23.19
C PHE A 471 10.70 43.16 -22.02
N ILE A 472 10.95 43.77 -20.86
CA ILE A 472 10.23 43.49 -19.62
C ILE A 472 9.66 44.82 -19.12
N GLN A 473 8.33 44.92 -19.12
CA GLN A 473 7.59 46.01 -18.51
C GLN A 473 7.12 45.54 -17.14
N THR A 474 7.46 46.27 -16.09
CA THR A 474 7.06 45.96 -14.71
C THR A 474 6.94 47.25 -13.90
N PRO A 475 5.99 47.35 -12.95
CA PRO A 475 5.93 48.48 -12.02
C PRO A 475 7.00 48.42 -10.91
N TRP A 476 7.84 47.39 -10.88
CA TRP A 476 8.85 47.20 -9.84
C TRP A 476 10.08 48.08 -10.08
N LYS A 477 10.52 48.83 -9.06
CA LYS A 477 11.68 49.72 -9.15
C LYS A 477 13.02 48.97 -9.10
N ASP A 478 13.11 47.95 -8.24
CA ASP A 478 14.28 47.12 -8.06
C ASP A 478 13.88 45.66 -8.27
N PHE A 479 14.36 45.05 -9.35
CA PHE A 479 14.05 43.67 -9.67
C PHE A 479 15.23 42.95 -10.34
N MET A 480 15.24 41.64 -10.24
CA MET A 480 16.17 40.75 -10.92
C MET A 480 15.41 39.91 -11.95
N VAL A 481 16.01 39.70 -13.11
CA VAL A 481 15.50 38.84 -14.17
C VAL A 481 16.41 37.64 -14.29
N SER A 482 15.87 36.44 -14.18
CA SER A 482 16.60 35.18 -14.33
C SER A 482 15.94 34.35 -15.41
N ILE A 483 16.73 33.87 -16.39
CA ILE A 483 16.24 33.06 -17.50
C ILE A 483 16.73 31.63 -17.29
N TYR A 484 15.80 30.67 -17.26
CA TYR A 484 16.07 29.25 -17.08
C TYR A 484 15.70 28.46 -18.33
N ASP A 485 16.47 27.42 -18.64
CA ASP A 485 16.08 26.43 -19.66
C ASP A 485 14.92 25.55 -19.15
N PHE A 486 14.36 24.70 -20.03
CA PHE A 486 13.28 23.77 -19.64
C PHE A 486 13.71 22.70 -18.60
N LYS A 487 15.02 22.50 -18.40
CA LYS A 487 15.59 21.65 -17.36
C LYS A 487 15.83 22.43 -16.06
N GLY A 488 15.44 23.70 -15.99
CA GLY A 488 15.60 24.57 -14.83
C GLY A 488 17.05 24.99 -14.54
N SER A 489 17.96 24.89 -15.52
CA SER A 489 19.32 25.43 -15.43
C SER A 489 19.28 26.94 -15.66
N LEU A 490 19.99 27.73 -14.83
CA LEU A 490 20.09 29.18 -15.00
C LEU A 490 21.00 29.50 -16.21
N MET A 491 20.44 30.19 -17.21
CA MET A 491 21.12 30.52 -18.47
C MET A 491 21.64 31.95 -18.48
N ALA A 492 20.87 32.89 -17.92
CA ALA A 492 21.25 34.30 -17.82
C ALA A 492 20.59 34.98 -16.62
N SER A 493 21.23 36.02 -16.09
CA SER A 493 20.69 36.82 -14.98
C SER A 493 21.04 38.29 -15.15
N TYR A 494 20.06 39.17 -14.92
CA TYR A 494 20.18 40.62 -15.08
C TYR A 494 19.64 41.31 -13.84
N SER A 495 20.41 42.25 -13.29
CA SER A 495 19.97 43.10 -12.17
C SER A 495 19.45 44.43 -12.71
N ASN A 496 18.18 44.71 -12.45
CA ASN A 496 17.45 45.93 -12.81
C ASN A 496 17.69 46.44 -14.26
N PRO A 497 17.47 45.61 -15.30
CA PRO A 497 17.75 46.00 -16.68
C PRO A 497 16.90 47.20 -17.12
N GLN A 498 17.57 48.29 -17.54
CA GLN A 498 16.92 49.54 -18.00
C GLN A 498 16.60 49.53 -19.51
N GLY A 499 16.68 48.38 -20.18
CA GLY A 499 16.60 48.25 -21.63
C GLY A 499 16.33 46.82 -22.07
N PRO A 500 16.48 46.51 -23.38
CA PRO A 500 16.30 45.14 -23.87
C PRO A 500 17.27 44.18 -23.18
N VAL A 501 16.73 43.04 -22.75
CA VAL A 501 17.49 41.89 -22.28
C VAL A 501 17.96 41.11 -23.49
N ASP A 502 19.29 41.05 -23.68
CA ASP A 502 19.90 40.30 -24.78
C ASP A 502 19.76 38.79 -24.55
N VAL A 503 19.09 38.11 -25.46
CA VAL A 503 18.86 36.66 -25.47
C VAL A 503 19.51 35.98 -26.69
N SER A 504 20.32 36.70 -27.49
CA SER A 504 20.87 36.18 -28.74
C SER A 504 21.87 35.04 -28.57
N SER A 505 22.40 34.87 -27.35
CA SER A 505 23.32 33.78 -27.00
C SER A 505 22.59 32.49 -26.58
N LEU A 506 21.27 32.55 -26.40
CA LEU A 506 20.46 31.38 -26.07
C LEU A 506 20.14 30.60 -27.36
N ALA A 507 20.21 29.27 -27.28
CA ALA A 507 19.81 28.41 -28.39
C ALA A 507 18.29 28.47 -28.62
N ASP A 508 17.85 28.15 -29.84
CA ASP A 508 16.43 28.03 -30.15
C ASP A 508 15.74 27.04 -29.21
N GLY A 509 14.68 27.48 -28.53
CA GLY A 509 14.06 26.63 -27.52
C GLY A 509 13.09 27.32 -26.58
N LEU A 510 12.70 26.56 -25.56
CA LEU A 510 11.76 26.97 -24.54
C LEU A 510 12.49 27.39 -23.25
N TYR A 511 12.12 28.56 -22.74
CA TYR A 511 12.72 29.14 -21.54
C TYR A 511 11.65 29.65 -20.56
N PHE A 512 12.04 29.73 -19.29
CA PHE A 512 11.27 30.34 -18.21
C PHE A 512 11.97 31.61 -17.75
N VAL A 513 11.29 32.74 -17.80
CA VAL A 513 11.76 34.03 -17.29
C VAL A 513 11.14 34.25 -15.91
N GLN A 514 11.99 34.36 -14.90
CA GLN A 514 11.60 34.70 -13.54
C GLN A 514 12.01 36.14 -13.23
N ILE A 515 11.06 36.95 -12.80
CA ILE A 515 11.28 38.32 -12.33
C ILE A 515 11.08 38.32 -10.81
N SER A 516 12.00 38.88 -10.03
CA SER A 516 11.88 38.96 -8.58
C SER A 516 12.26 40.33 -8.02
N SER A 517 11.52 40.83 -7.03
CA SER A 517 11.80 42.12 -6.33
C SER A 517 12.11 41.90 -4.84
N GLY A 518 12.79 40.80 -4.51
CA GLY A 518 13.00 40.32 -3.13
C GLY A 518 11.78 39.65 -2.52
N VAL A 519 10.66 40.37 -2.41
CA VAL A 519 9.42 39.90 -1.76
C VAL A 519 8.42 39.31 -2.75
N LYS A 520 8.40 39.80 -4.00
CA LYS A 520 7.49 39.33 -5.06
C LYS A 520 8.26 38.52 -6.12
N ARG A 521 7.58 37.54 -6.72
CA ARG A 521 8.09 36.74 -7.83
C ARG A 521 7.02 36.59 -8.91
N PHE A 522 7.44 36.64 -10.17
CA PHE A 522 6.62 36.41 -11.35
C PHE A 522 7.39 35.49 -12.30
N SER A 523 6.73 34.49 -12.86
CA SER A 523 7.34 33.54 -13.80
C SER A 523 6.53 33.49 -15.08
N SER A 524 7.21 33.55 -16.23
CA SER A 524 6.56 33.45 -17.55
C SER A 524 7.36 32.59 -18.51
N LYS A 525 6.66 31.98 -19.46
CA LYS A 525 7.22 31.07 -20.45
C LYS A 525 7.44 31.82 -21.77
N ILE A 526 8.66 31.73 -22.33
CA ILE A 526 9.02 32.34 -23.62
C ILE A 526 9.63 31.33 -24.60
N VAL A 527 9.57 31.65 -25.89
CA VAL A 527 10.23 30.91 -26.98
C VAL A 527 11.32 31.80 -27.59
N VAL A 528 12.54 31.27 -27.71
CA VAL A 528 13.68 31.94 -28.40
C VAL A 528 13.90 31.29 -29.78
N ARG A 529 14.23 32.09 -30.81
CA ARG A 529 14.33 31.70 -32.24
C ARG A 529 15.43 32.42 -33.01
#